data_AF-A0A5M9TJC7-F1
#
_entry.id   AF-A0A5M9TJC7-F1
#
_cell.length_a   1.000
_cell.length_b   1.000
_cell.length_c   1.000
_cell.angle_alpha   90.00
_cell.angle_beta   90.00
_cell.angle_gamma   90.00
#
_symmetry.space_group_name_H-M   'P 1'
#
loop_
_entity.id
_entity.type
_entity.pdbx_description
1 polymer ?
#
loop_
_entity_poly.entity_id
_entity_poly.type
_entity_poly.pdbx_seq_one_letter_code
_entity_poly.pdbx_strand_id
1 'polypeptide(L)'
;MSNESMMCDLETGVCGANEEEAMQEINLNHVEKRITIYYATDPICSHCWALEPVLHRFIEEYGHYFTLQIKMGGLLANWNGFSDGANGIQKPSDVAEHWKEVGEHSRMPIDGSLWHDNPILSSYPPSRVFKVIQSTHPGKEHDFLRRAREAVFAFNRNIGEDDVLRDIVNQLGLNGKEVVEAAAQQSAQELLEEDFESVASLGVRGFPSIIIVNEENHGMKIVGARSLETYVQALQQVLGGDLKPKQITSLEQKINEGHLLFSREMEVMYNIEKTDVESYVKSELAEHTYRVGYILNEMYVEHI
;
A
#
# COMPACT_ATOMS: atom_id res chain seq x y z
N MET A 1 52.63 -7.45 40.14
CA MET A 1 51.22 -7.86 40.29
C MET A 1 50.41 -6.88 39.49
N SER A 2 49.72 -7.40 38.48
CA SER A 2 48.96 -6.66 37.45
C SER A 2 47.88 -5.80 38.08
N ASN A 3 47.82 -4.54 37.66
CA ASN A 3 46.77 -3.60 38.05
C ASN A 3 45.63 -3.79 37.04
N GLU A 4 44.72 -4.73 37.31
CA GLU A 4 43.55 -4.95 36.46
C GLU A 4 42.59 -3.78 36.60
N SER A 5 42.35 -3.07 35.48
CA SER A 5 41.40 -1.97 35.40
C SER A 5 39.98 -2.52 35.53
N MET A 6 39.30 -2.22 36.65
CA MET A 6 37.88 -2.56 36.81
C MET A 6 37.02 -1.57 36.03
N MET A 7 36.26 -2.07 35.04
CA MET A 7 35.30 -1.28 34.28
C MET A 7 33.89 -1.89 34.41
N CYS A 8 32.88 -1.02 34.32
CA CYS A 8 31.48 -1.40 34.42
C CYS A 8 30.95 -1.71 33.00
N ASP A 9 30.42 -2.91 32.79
CA ASP A 9 29.67 -3.24 31.59
C ASP A 9 28.36 -2.44 31.58
N LEU A 10 28.18 -1.57 30.58
CA LEU A 10 27.05 -0.64 30.49
C LEU A 10 25.77 -1.29 29.94
N GLU A 11 25.83 -2.49 29.35
CA GLU A 11 24.65 -3.25 28.93
C GLU A 11 24.12 -4.13 30.05
N THR A 12 25.01 -4.76 30.83
CA THR A 12 24.62 -5.74 31.87
C THR A 12 24.70 -5.20 33.31
N GLY A 13 25.41 -4.08 33.53
CA GLY A 13 25.61 -3.46 34.84
C GLY A 13 26.61 -4.18 35.75
N VAL A 14 27.42 -5.10 35.21
CA VAL A 14 28.36 -5.93 35.98
C VAL A 14 29.79 -5.37 35.88
N CYS A 15 30.49 -5.24 37.01
CA CYS A 15 31.88 -4.79 37.05
C CYS A 15 32.84 -5.95 36.76
N GLY A 16 33.68 -5.83 35.72
CA GLY A 16 34.68 -6.83 35.33
C GLY A 16 35.85 -6.23 34.56
N ALA A 17 36.91 -7.01 34.36
CA ALA A 17 38.01 -6.63 33.49
C ALA A 17 37.56 -6.84 32.04
N ASN A 18 37.26 -5.76 31.31
CA ASN A 18 36.85 -5.82 29.92
C ASN A 18 37.89 -5.12 29.04
N GLU A 19 38.29 -5.75 27.93
CA GLU A 19 39.25 -5.22 26.94
C GLU A 19 38.54 -4.54 25.74
N GLU A 20 37.32 -4.03 25.93
CA GLU A 20 36.58 -3.35 24.87
C GLU A 20 36.65 -1.82 25.00
N GLU A 21 36.76 -1.17 23.86
CA GLU A 21 37.07 0.25 23.66
C GLU A 21 36.32 1.17 24.63
N ALA A 22 37.06 1.84 25.52
CA ALA A 22 36.56 2.69 26.59
C ALA A 22 35.81 3.98 26.12
N MET A 23 35.60 4.15 24.82
CA MET A 23 34.99 5.34 24.24
C MET A 23 34.07 4.94 23.09
N GLN A 24 32.76 5.09 23.30
CA GLN A 24 31.78 5.06 22.22
C GLN A 24 31.57 6.48 21.70
N GLU A 25 31.67 6.66 20.38
CA GLU A 25 31.28 7.90 19.72
C GLU A 25 29.75 8.01 19.76
N ILE A 26 29.23 9.01 20.50
CA ILE A 26 27.80 9.28 20.60
C ILE A 26 27.49 10.51 19.75
N ASN A 27 26.84 10.32 18.61
CA ASN A 27 26.40 11.42 17.76
C ASN A 27 25.00 11.90 18.17
N LEU A 28 24.94 12.87 19.08
CA LEU A 28 23.69 13.49 19.55
C LEU A 28 23.05 14.45 18.53
N ASN A 29 23.71 14.71 17.38
CA ASN A 29 23.17 15.51 16.29
C ASN A 29 22.48 14.67 15.21
N HIS A 30 22.31 13.35 15.43
CA HIS A 30 21.57 12.50 14.52
C HIS A 30 20.07 12.77 14.68
N VAL A 31 19.59 13.88 14.12
CA VAL A 31 18.17 14.00 13.78
C VAL A 31 17.93 12.91 12.73
N GLU A 32 17.22 11.85 13.09
CA GLU A 32 16.72 10.90 12.10
C GLU A 32 15.94 11.72 11.06
N LYS A 33 16.52 11.87 9.86
CA LYS A 33 15.89 12.62 8.78
C LYS A 33 14.53 11.99 8.51
N ARG A 34 13.45 12.68 8.85
CA ARG A 34 12.09 12.15 8.62
C ARG A 34 11.73 12.37 7.18
N ILE A 35 11.69 11.29 6.41
CA ILE A 35 11.13 11.31 5.06
C ILE A 35 9.61 11.15 5.18
N THR A 36 8.87 11.95 4.42
CA THR A 36 7.43 11.74 4.21
C THR A 36 7.21 11.30 2.78
N ILE A 37 6.47 10.22 2.59
CA ILE A 37 6.02 9.78 1.28
C ILE A 37 4.53 10.04 1.17
N TYR A 38 4.14 10.89 0.23
CA TYR A 38 2.75 11.06 -0.18
C TYR A 38 2.43 10.10 -1.33
N TYR A 39 1.52 9.17 -1.10
CA TYR A 39 1.01 8.27 -2.13
C TYR A 39 -0.38 8.73 -2.57
N ALA A 40 -0.43 9.44 -3.70
CA ALA A 40 -1.67 9.86 -4.32
C ALA A 40 -2.26 8.70 -5.15
N THR A 41 -3.48 8.31 -4.81
CA THR A 41 -4.10 7.09 -5.32
C THR A 41 -5.62 7.20 -5.35
N ASP A 42 -6.30 6.19 -5.89
CA ASP A 42 -7.76 6.09 -5.88
C ASP A 42 -8.20 4.61 -5.72
N PRO A 43 -9.37 4.33 -5.07
CA PRO A 43 -9.87 2.96 -4.91
C PRO A 43 -10.13 2.21 -6.22
N ILE A 44 -10.50 2.89 -7.31
CA ILE A 44 -10.82 2.26 -8.61
C ILE A 44 -9.73 2.46 -9.67
N CYS A 45 -8.53 2.92 -9.27
CA CYS A 45 -7.39 3.08 -10.16
C CYS A 45 -6.70 1.73 -10.43
N SER A 46 -6.89 1.16 -11.63
CA SER A 46 -6.30 -0.13 -12.04
C SER A 46 -4.77 -0.14 -11.98
N HIS A 47 -4.12 0.95 -12.40
CA HIS A 47 -2.67 1.10 -12.31
C HIS A 47 -2.16 1.20 -10.87
N CYS A 48 -3.01 1.66 -9.94
CA CYS A 48 -2.69 1.73 -8.52
C CYS A 48 -2.73 0.35 -7.89
N TRP A 49 -3.68 -0.50 -8.31
CA TRP A 49 -3.73 -1.92 -7.97
C TRP A 49 -2.53 -2.69 -8.53
N ALA A 50 -2.19 -2.46 -9.81
CA ALA A 50 -1.01 -3.05 -10.45
C ALA A 50 0.32 -2.68 -9.78
N LEU A 51 0.37 -1.56 -9.04
CA LEU A 51 1.56 -1.11 -8.31
C LEU A 51 1.73 -1.82 -6.95
N GLU A 52 0.67 -2.37 -6.35
CA GLU A 52 0.71 -2.91 -4.99
C GLU A 52 1.83 -3.93 -4.73
N PRO A 53 2.13 -4.91 -5.62
CA PRO A 53 3.24 -5.84 -5.40
C PRO A 53 4.57 -5.14 -5.12
N VAL A 54 4.90 -4.10 -5.90
CA VAL A 54 6.15 -3.36 -5.79
C VAL A 54 6.12 -2.40 -4.61
N LEU A 55 5.00 -1.70 -4.41
CA LEU A 55 4.86 -0.75 -3.32
C LEU A 55 4.88 -1.44 -1.95
N HIS A 56 4.24 -2.59 -1.80
CA HIS A 56 4.25 -3.35 -0.55
C HIS A 56 5.65 -3.86 -0.23
N ARG A 57 6.40 -4.39 -1.20
CA ARG A 57 7.80 -4.74 -0.99
C ARG A 57 8.66 -3.54 -0.59
N PHE A 58 8.47 -2.40 -1.27
CA PHE A 58 9.19 -1.18 -0.93
C PHE A 58 8.90 -0.70 0.50
N ILE A 59 7.64 -0.78 0.96
CA ILE A 59 7.25 -0.43 2.33
C ILE A 59 7.83 -1.43 3.33
N GLU A 60 7.81 -2.73 3.03
CA GLU A 60 8.36 -3.77 3.91
C GLU A 60 9.88 -3.61 4.10
N GLU A 61 10.60 -3.39 3.00
CA GLU A 61 12.06 -3.27 3.01
C GLU A 61 12.54 -1.91 3.54
N TYR A 62 11.83 -0.81 3.26
CA TYR A 62 12.34 0.55 3.49
C TYR A 62 11.42 1.46 4.31
N GLY A 63 10.27 0.98 4.76
CA GLY A 63 9.27 1.77 5.50
C GLY A 63 9.79 2.38 6.80
N HIS A 64 10.89 1.87 7.37
CA HIS A 64 11.53 2.49 8.55
C HIS A 64 12.24 3.81 8.26
N TYR A 65 12.45 4.16 6.99
CA TYR A 65 13.03 5.46 6.62
C TYR A 65 11.99 6.56 6.48
N PHE A 66 10.68 6.24 6.41
CA PHE A 66 9.67 7.21 6.06
C PHE A 66 8.32 7.01 6.75
N THR A 67 7.53 8.09 6.82
CA THR A 67 6.10 8.01 7.10
C THR A 67 5.33 8.02 5.78
N LEU A 68 4.47 7.02 5.57
CA LEU A 68 3.59 6.96 4.41
C LEU A 68 2.29 7.72 4.69
N GLN A 69 1.93 8.64 3.80
CA GLN A 69 0.64 9.32 3.80
C GLN A 69 -0.09 9.01 2.51
N ILE A 70 -1.15 8.20 2.59
CA ILE A 70 -2.02 7.95 1.44
C ILE A 70 -2.99 9.12 1.29
N LYS A 71 -3.11 9.61 0.06
CA LYS A 71 -4.00 10.71 -0.33
C LYS A 71 -4.98 10.25 -1.40
N MET A 72 -6.28 10.40 -1.12
CA MET A 72 -7.34 10.08 -2.08
C MET A 72 -7.39 11.16 -3.16
N GLY A 73 -7.11 10.78 -4.40
CA GLY A 73 -6.92 11.71 -5.50
C GLY A 73 -8.18 12.07 -6.29
N GLY A 74 -9.24 11.27 -6.17
CA GLY A 74 -10.53 11.54 -6.81
C GLY A 74 -10.52 11.30 -8.31
N LEU A 75 -10.29 10.05 -8.73
CA LEU A 75 -10.23 9.66 -10.14
C LEU A 75 -11.54 9.95 -10.88
N LEU A 76 -12.68 9.60 -10.28
CA LEU A 76 -13.99 9.69 -10.94
C LEU A 76 -15.01 10.35 -10.01
N ALA A 77 -15.21 11.66 -10.14
CA ALA A 77 -16.29 12.34 -9.42
C ALA A 77 -17.66 11.86 -9.90
N ASN A 78 -17.88 11.89 -11.22
CA ASN A 78 -19.04 11.38 -11.94
C ASN A 78 -18.71 11.30 -13.43
N TRP A 79 -19.58 10.70 -14.24
CA TRP A 79 -19.37 10.54 -15.68
C TRP A 79 -19.64 11.79 -16.53
N ASN A 80 -20.30 12.81 -15.99
CA ASN A 80 -20.58 14.03 -16.75
C ASN A 80 -19.31 14.85 -16.93
N GLY A 81 -18.81 14.91 -18.17
CA GLY A 81 -17.56 15.61 -18.50
C GLY A 81 -16.29 14.84 -18.14
N PHE A 82 -16.41 13.59 -17.66
CA PHE A 82 -15.26 12.71 -17.47
C PHE A 82 -14.70 12.24 -18.81
N SER A 83 -13.39 12.25 -18.93
CA SER A 83 -12.67 11.70 -20.08
C SER A 83 -11.25 11.38 -19.67
N ASP A 84 -10.83 10.15 -19.93
CA ASP A 84 -9.43 9.74 -19.88
C ASP A 84 -8.99 9.34 -21.29
N GLY A 85 -8.72 10.36 -22.09
CA GLY A 85 -8.32 10.19 -23.48
C GLY A 85 -6.99 9.46 -23.66
N ALA A 86 -6.12 9.44 -22.64
CA ALA A 86 -4.86 8.69 -22.70
C ALA A 86 -5.10 7.18 -22.66
N ASN A 87 -6.15 6.76 -21.95
CA ASN A 87 -6.57 5.36 -21.82
C ASN A 87 -7.82 5.01 -22.67
N GLY A 88 -8.30 5.93 -23.51
CA GLY A 88 -9.44 5.71 -24.39
C GLY A 88 -10.80 5.63 -23.70
N ILE A 89 -10.94 6.13 -22.47
CA ILE A 89 -12.16 5.99 -21.66
C ILE A 89 -13.02 7.25 -21.77
N GLN A 90 -14.27 7.09 -22.26
CA GLN A 90 -15.26 8.17 -22.30
C GLN A 90 -16.58 7.80 -21.61
N LYS A 91 -16.86 6.51 -21.47
CA LYS A 91 -18.06 5.98 -20.81
C LYS A 91 -17.71 4.73 -19.98
N PRO A 92 -18.59 4.30 -19.05
CA PRO A 92 -18.28 3.18 -18.17
C PRO A 92 -17.80 1.91 -18.89
N SER A 93 -18.47 1.53 -19.99
CA SER A 93 -18.14 0.31 -20.73
C SER A 93 -16.72 0.29 -21.30
N ASP A 94 -16.08 1.44 -21.53
CA ASP A 94 -14.71 1.51 -22.06
C ASP A 94 -13.69 1.10 -21.00
N VAL A 95 -14.06 1.21 -19.71
CA VAL A 95 -13.18 0.83 -18.59
C VAL A 95 -12.94 -0.67 -18.55
N ALA A 96 -13.92 -1.49 -18.94
CA ALA A 96 -13.80 -2.94 -18.93
C ALA A 96 -12.62 -3.45 -19.75
N GLU A 97 -12.47 -2.97 -20.99
CA GLU A 97 -11.36 -3.37 -21.86
C GLU A 97 -10.01 -2.88 -21.30
N HIS A 98 -9.95 -1.62 -20.87
CA HIS A 98 -8.75 -1.06 -20.24
C HIS A 98 -8.31 -1.83 -18.99
N TRP A 99 -9.26 -2.19 -18.13
CA TRP A 99 -9.00 -2.95 -16.91
C TRP A 99 -8.48 -4.35 -17.20
N LYS A 100 -9.06 -5.01 -18.21
CA LYS A 100 -8.58 -6.32 -18.68
C LYS A 100 -7.14 -6.24 -19.18
N GLU A 101 -6.81 -5.24 -20.02
CA GLU A 101 -5.45 -5.03 -20.52
C GLU A 101 -4.44 -4.82 -19.38
N VAL A 102 -4.80 -4.00 -18.38
CA VAL A 102 -3.96 -3.76 -17.19
C VAL A 102 -3.78 -5.04 -16.38
N GLY A 103 -4.83 -5.83 -16.20
CA GLY A 103 -4.78 -7.10 -15.49
C GLY A 103 -3.88 -8.13 -16.17
N GLU A 104 -4.02 -8.29 -17.49
CA GLU A 104 -3.16 -9.17 -18.30
C GLU A 104 -1.69 -8.74 -18.27
N HIS A 105 -1.42 -7.43 -18.34
CA HIS A 105 -0.06 -6.90 -18.34
C HIS A 105 0.61 -6.99 -16.96
N SER A 106 -0.10 -6.60 -15.90
CA SER A 106 0.45 -6.56 -14.54
C SER A 106 0.47 -7.92 -13.85
N ARG A 107 -0.41 -8.83 -14.29
CA ARG A 107 -0.77 -10.09 -13.62
C ARG A 107 -1.32 -9.93 -12.21
N MET A 108 -1.82 -8.74 -11.89
CA MET A 108 -2.74 -8.56 -10.77
C MET A 108 -4.15 -8.83 -11.29
N PRO A 109 -4.99 -9.60 -10.57
CA PRO A 109 -6.30 -9.98 -11.08
C PRO A 109 -7.21 -8.75 -11.19
N ILE A 110 -7.78 -8.57 -12.39
CA ILE A 110 -8.77 -7.54 -12.71
C ILE A 110 -9.83 -8.13 -13.63
N ASP A 111 -11.06 -8.29 -13.13
CA ASP A 111 -12.19 -8.83 -13.92
C ASP A 111 -12.74 -7.75 -14.86
N GLY A 112 -13.20 -6.64 -14.27
CA GLY A 112 -13.69 -5.47 -15.00
C GLY A 112 -15.06 -5.62 -15.65
N SER A 113 -15.69 -6.81 -15.67
CA SER A 113 -17.00 -6.98 -16.32
C SER A 113 -18.13 -6.18 -15.65
N LEU A 114 -17.97 -5.77 -14.38
CA LEU A 114 -18.94 -4.91 -13.68
C LEU A 114 -19.23 -3.62 -14.46
N TRP A 115 -18.26 -3.12 -15.24
CA TRP A 115 -18.41 -1.90 -16.02
C TRP A 115 -19.45 -1.98 -17.15
N HIS A 116 -19.89 -3.18 -17.53
CA HIS A 116 -20.96 -3.38 -18.51
C HIS A 116 -22.35 -3.33 -17.89
N ASP A 117 -22.55 -4.00 -16.74
CA ASP A 117 -23.88 -4.27 -16.19
C ASP A 117 -24.17 -3.52 -14.89
N ASN A 118 -23.15 -3.29 -14.05
CA ASN A 118 -23.25 -2.59 -12.78
C ASN A 118 -22.06 -1.61 -12.58
N PRO A 119 -21.95 -0.56 -13.42
CA PRO A 119 -20.79 0.31 -13.42
C PRO A 119 -20.71 1.17 -12.16
N ILE A 120 -19.48 1.43 -11.71
CA ILE A 120 -19.22 2.41 -10.66
C ILE A 120 -19.48 3.81 -11.21
N LEU A 121 -20.39 4.55 -10.57
CA LEU A 121 -20.75 5.89 -11.02
C LEU A 121 -19.84 6.99 -10.46
N SER A 122 -19.13 6.69 -9.37
CA SER A 122 -18.22 7.62 -8.69
C SER A 122 -17.22 6.83 -7.83
N SER A 123 -15.96 7.27 -7.79
CA SER A 123 -14.95 6.79 -6.84
C SER A 123 -14.99 7.51 -5.49
N TYR A 124 -15.85 8.53 -5.34
CA TYR A 124 -15.90 9.34 -4.13
C TYR A 124 -16.52 8.59 -2.93
N PRO A 125 -17.58 7.76 -3.06
CA PRO A 125 -18.09 6.99 -1.94
C PRO A 125 -17.03 6.12 -1.24
N PRO A 126 -16.27 5.23 -1.92
CA PRO A 126 -15.21 4.48 -1.24
C PRO A 126 -14.09 5.39 -0.73
N SER A 127 -13.77 6.50 -1.41
CA SER A 127 -12.78 7.47 -0.95
C SER A 127 -13.19 8.17 0.35
N ARG A 128 -14.47 8.54 0.50
CA ARG A 128 -14.98 9.13 1.75
C ARG A 128 -15.02 8.12 2.88
N VAL A 129 -15.36 6.86 2.61
CA VAL A 129 -15.25 5.79 3.62
C VAL A 129 -13.81 5.64 4.09
N PHE A 130 -12.84 5.65 3.18
CA PHE A 130 -11.41 5.67 3.53
C PHE A 130 -11.09 6.86 4.45
N LYS A 131 -11.53 8.08 4.12
CA LYS A 131 -11.28 9.28 4.94
C LYS A 131 -11.91 9.22 6.33
N VAL A 132 -13.14 8.72 6.43
CA VAL A 132 -13.81 8.52 7.73
C VAL A 132 -13.04 7.53 8.59
N ILE A 133 -12.63 6.39 8.03
CA ILE A 133 -11.83 5.39 8.75
C ILE A 133 -10.50 5.98 9.17
N GLN A 134 -9.79 6.68 8.29
CA GLN A 134 -8.52 7.33 8.60
C GLN A 134 -8.66 8.34 9.76
N SER A 135 -9.76 9.09 9.80
CA SER A 135 -10.00 10.10 10.84
C SER A 135 -10.42 9.48 12.19
N THR A 136 -11.19 8.39 12.17
CA THR A 136 -11.84 7.84 13.37
C THR A 136 -11.17 6.57 13.92
N HIS A 137 -10.48 5.82 13.06
CA HIS A 137 -9.85 4.53 13.34
C HIS A 137 -8.46 4.45 12.65
N PRO A 138 -7.52 5.35 13.01
CA PRO A 138 -6.21 5.40 12.35
C PRO A 138 -5.48 4.05 12.42
N GLY A 139 -4.93 3.64 11.28
CA GLY A 139 -4.30 2.33 11.07
C GLY A 139 -5.19 1.32 10.34
N LYS A 140 -6.51 1.51 10.30
CA LYS A 140 -7.45 0.60 9.60
C LYS A 140 -7.77 1.02 8.16
N GLU A 141 -7.42 2.24 7.76
CA GLU A 141 -7.73 2.77 6.44
C GLU A 141 -6.99 2.04 5.32
N HIS A 142 -5.78 1.54 5.60
CA HIS A 142 -5.00 0.75 4.65
C HIS A 142 -5.66 -0.60 4.38
N ASP A 143 -6.10 -1.29 5.44
CA ASP A 143 -6.84 -2.55 5.32
C ASP A 143 -8.16 -2.36 4.58
N PHE A 144 -8.85 -1.24 4.81
CA PHE A 144 -10.06 -0.90 4.07
C PHE A 144 -9.76 -0.72 2.59
N LEU A 145 -8.72 0.05 2.25
CA LEU A 145 -8.34 0.29 0.86
C LEU A 145 -7.97 -1.02 0.17
N ARG A 146 -7.19 -1.89 0.82
CA ARG A 146 -6.84 -3.22 0.30
C ARG A 146 -8.08 -4.05 0.01
N ARG A 147 -8.99 -4.20 0.98
CA ARG A 147 -10.22 -4.99 0.82
C ARG A 147 -11.18 -4.40 -0.21
N ALA A 148 -11.27 -3.08 -0.30
CA ALA A 148 -12.04 -2.39 -1.34
C ALA A 148 -11.49 -2.69 -2.75
N ARG A 149 -10.16 -2.72 -2.89
CA ARG A 149 -9.49 -3.06 -4.14
C ARG A 149 -9.67 -4.52 -4.53
N GLU A 150 -9.50 -5.45 -3.58
CA GLU A 150 -9.80 -6.86 -3.82
C GLU A 150 -11.26 -7.04 -4.25
N ALA A 151 -12.20 -6.39 -3.55
CA ALA A 151 -13.62 -6.46 -3.87
C ALA A 151 -13.92 -6.01 -5.30
N VAL A 152 -13.34 -4.89 -5.76
CA VAL A 152 -13.63 -4.34 -7.09
C VAL A 152 -12.84 -5.01 -8.21
N PHE A 153 -11.55 -5.28 -8.01
CA PHE A 153 -10.68 -5.80 -9.06
C PHE A 153 -10.74 -7.31 -9.17
N ALA A 154 -10.60 -8.03 -8.05
CA ALA A 154 -10.55 -9.49 -8.04
C ALA A 154 -11.95 -10.12 -8.01
N PHE A 155 -12.90 -9.49 -7.32
CA PHE A 155 -14.25 -10.04 -7.11
C PHE A 155 -15.37 -9.28 -7.83
N ASN A 156 -15.02 -8.28 -8.65
CA ASN A 156 -15.95 -7.58 -9.54
C ASN A 156 -17.17 -6.96 -8.80
N ARG A 157 -16.99 -6.56 -7.53
CA ARG A 157 -18.03 -5.93 -6.69
C ARG A 157 -18.02 -4.42 -6.85
N ASN A 158 -19.20 -3.82 -7.01
CA ASN A 158 -19.34 -2.37 -7.14
C ASN A 158 -19.13 -1.66 -5.80
N ILE A 159 -17.91 -1.18 -5.54
CA ILE A 159 -17.57 -0.43 -4.32
C ILE A 159 -18.09 1.02 -4.32
N GLY A 160 -18.89 1.42 -5.31
CA GLY A 160 -19.71 2.63 -5.26
C GLY A 160 -21.02 2.44 -4.50
N GLU A 161 -21.40 1.20 -4.19
CA GLU A 161 -22.64 0.86 -3.48
C GLU A 161 -22.43 0.78 -1.95
N ASP A 162 -23.35 1.39 -1.21
CA ASP A 162 -23.31 1.41 0.26
C ASP A 162 -23.27 0.02 0.89
N ASP A 163 -24.02 -0.95 0.36
CA ASP A 163 -24.08 -2.30 0.95
C ASP A 163 -22.77 -3.06 0.78
N VAL A 164 -22.08 -2.88 -0.35
CA VAL A 164 -20.73 -3.42 -0.57
C VAL A 164 -19.75 -2.77 0.39
N LEU A 165 -19.79 -1.44 0.54
CA LEU A 165 -18.93 -0.71 1.46
C LEU A 165 -19.16 -1.12 2.92
N ARG A 166 -20.42 -1.27 3.34
CA ARG A 166 -20.79 -1.73 4.70
C ARG A 166 -20.23 -3.11 4.99
N ASP A 167 -20.39 -4.04 4.06
CA ASP A 167 -19.84 -5.40 4.19
C ASP A 167 -18.33 -5.37 4.38
N ILE A 168 -17.61 -4.62 3.55
CA ILE A 168 -16.15 -4.48 3.67
C ILE A 168 -15.77 -3.90 5.03
N VAL A 169 -16.42 -2.81 5.46
CA VAL A 169 -16.14 -2.19 6.76
C VAL A 169 -16.44 -3.13 7.94
N ASN A 170 -17.50 -3.95 7.84
CA ASN A 170 -17.81 -4.96 8.86
C ASN A 170 -16.70 -6.01 8.98
N GLN A 171 -16.06 -6.40 7.87
CA GLN A 171 -14.94 -7.35 7.89
C GLN A 171 -13.70 -6.79 8.62
N LEU A 172 -13.57 -5.46 8.74
CA LEU A 172 -12.55 -4.82 9.58
C LEU A 172 -12.92 -4.80 11.08
N GLY A 173 -14.06 -5.38 11.46
CA GLY A 173 -14.60 -5.33 12.83
C GLY A 173 -15.09 -3.94 13.24
N LEU A 174 -15.49 -3.11 12.27
CA LEU A 174 -16.10 -1.80 12.50
C LEU A 174 -17.60 -1.84 12.21
N ASN A 175 -18.36 -0.84 12.69
CA ASN A 175 -19.77 -0.72 12.34
C ASN A 175 -19.92 -0.12 10.93
N GLY A 176 -20.08 -0.96 9.92
CA GLY A 176 -20.16 -0.55 8.52
C GLY A 176 -21.30 0.43 8.25
N LYS A 177 -22.44 0.29 8.93
CA LYS A 177 -23.57 1.22 8.77
C LYS A 177 -23.19 2.62 9.23
N GLU A 178 -22.65 2.75 10.44
CA GLU A 178 -22.25 4.04 11.01
C GLU A 178 -21.16 4.72 10.17
N VAL A 179 -20.15 3.97 9.74
CA VAL A 179 -19.04 4.51 8.93
C VAL A 179 -19.54 5.00 7.56
N VAL A 180 -20.39 4.23 6.88
CA VAL A 180 -20.92 4.62 5.56
C VAL A 180 -21.90 5.80 5.69
N GLU A 181 -22.72 5.85 6.74
CA GLU A 181 -23.59 7.00 7.02
C GLU A 181 -22.78 8.27 7.32
N ALA A 182 -21.67 8.15 8.06
CA ALA A 182 -20.72 9.24 8.29
C ALA A 182 -20.02 9.68 6.98
N ALA A 183 -19.66 8.72 6.12
CA ALA A 183 -19.05 8.98 4.81
C ALA A 183 -19.99 9.67 3.82
N ALA A 184 -21.30 9.66 4.07
CA ALA A 184 -22.28 10.40 3.30
C ALA A 184 -22.47 11.86 3.77
N GLN A 185 -21.87 12.25 4.91
CA GLN A 185 -21.98 13.61 5.45
C GLN A 185 -21.00 14.58 4.76
N GLN A 186 -21.33 15.88 4.85
CA GLN A 186 -20.49 16.95 4.31
C GLN A 186 -19.08 16.96 4.93
N SER A 187 -18.94 16.59 6.22
CA SER A 187 -17.62 16.53 6.88
C SER A 187 -16.68 15.51 6.22
N ALA A 188 -17.21 14.39 5.69
CA ALA A 188 -16.39 13.43 4.96
C ALA A 188 -16.00 13.93 3.56
N GLN A 189 -16.85 14.76 2.95
CA GLN A 189 -16.54 15.43 1.69
C GLN A 189 -15.43 16.48 1.89
N GLU A 190 -15.48 17.26 2.98
CA GLU A 190 -14.43 18.22 3.34
C GLU A 190 -13.07 17.53 3.54
N LEU A 191 -13.02 16.40 4.26
CA LEU A 191 -11.80 15.60 4.41
C LEU A 191 -11.23 15.10 3.07
N LEU A 192 -12.11 14.80 2.11
CA LEU A 192 -11.70 14.37 0.77
C LEU A 192 -11.20 15.55 -0.07
N GLU A 193 -11.81 16.72 0.05
CA GLU A 193 -11.36 17.97 -0.59
C GLU A 193 -9.99 18.40 -0.07
N GLU A 194 -9.70 18.24 1.22
CA GLU A 194 -8.35 18.46 1.79
C GLU A 194 -7.28 17.59 1.10
N ASP A 195 -7.61 16.32 0.80
CA ASP A 195 -6.70 15.45 0.04
C ASP A 195 -6.55 15.92 -1.41
N PHE A 196 -7.62 16.41 -2.06
CA PHE A 196 -7.53 16.97 -3.42
C PHE A 196 -6.64 18.20 -3.48
N GLU A 197 -6.79 19.12 -2.52
CA GLU A 197 -5.93 20.30 -2.40
C GLU A 197 -4.47 19.91 -2.14
N SER A 198 -4.25 18.94 -1.25
CA SER A 198 -2.92 18.40 -0.97
C SER A 198 -2.28 17.79 -2.23
N VAL A 199 -2.98 16.89 -2.92
CA VAL A 199 -2.53 16.24 -4.15
C VAL A 199 -2.26 17.26 -5.26
N ALA A 200 -3.11 18.28 -5.41
CA ALA A 200 -2.95 19.35 -6.39
C ALA A 200 -1.73 20.24 -6.08
N SER A 201 -1.50 20.60 -4.82
CA SER A 201 -0.34 21.40 -4.39
C SER A 201 0.99 20.64 -4.54
N LEU A 202 0.97 19.31 -4.44
CA LEU A 202 2.09 18.42 -4.77
C LEU A 202 2.30 18.24 -6.29
N GLY A 203 1.47 18.89 -7.12
CA GLY A 203 1.58 18.87 -8.58
C GLY A 203 1.26 17.51 -9.20
N VAL A 204 0.42 16.71 -8.55
CA VAL A 204 -0.07 15.44 -9.08
C VAL A 204 -1.13 15.71 -10.15
N ARG A 205 -1.07 14.94 -11.24
CA ARG A 205 -1.96 15.05 -12.40
C ARG A 205 -2.54 13.70 -12.84
N GLY A 206 -2.17 12.62 -12.18
CA GLY A 206 -2.59 11.26 -12.51
C GLY A 206 -2.13 10.28 -11.43
N PHE A 207 -2.73 9.10 -11.43
CA PHE A 207 -2.52 8.07 -10.42
C PHE A 207 -1.97 6.79 -11.04
N PRO A 208 -1.14 6.01 -10.31
CA PRO A 208 -0.55 6.36 -9.01
C PRO A 208 0.51 7.47 -9.15
N SER A 209 0.65 8.31 -8.13
CA SER A 209 1.81 9.21 -8.00
C SER A 209 2.39 9.13 -6.60
N ILE A 210 3.71 9.03 -6.50
CA ILE A 210 4.45 8.96 -5.24
C ILE A 210 5.36 10.18 -5.14
N ILE A 211 5.27 10.91 -4.04
CA ILE A 211 6.06 12.11 -3.76
C ILE A 211 6.84 11.86 -2.48
N ILE A 212 8.16 11.80 -2.60
CA ILE A 212 9.09 11.55 -1.50
C ILE A 212 9.72 12.88 -1.13
N VAL A 213 9.50 13.38 0.08
CA VAL A 213 10.05 14.66 0.55
C VAL A 213 10.80 14.50 1.87
N ASN A 214 11.86 15.29 2.04
CA ASN A 214 12.53 15.46 3.32
C ASN A 214 11.98 16.67 4.09
N GLU A 215 12.53 16.91 5.28
CA GLU A 215 12.13 18.02 6.16
C GLU A 215 12.42 19.41 5.59
N GLU A 216 13.32 19.51 4.60
CA GLU A 216 13.64 20.76 3.88
C GLU A 216 12.67 21.03 2.72
N ASN A 217 11.61 20.22 2.56
CA ASN A 217 10.68 20.22 1.42
C ASN A 217 11.36 19.98 0.06
N HIS A 218 12.54 19.36 0.06
CA HIS A 218 13.17 18.84 -1.14
C HIS A 218 12.73 17.40 -1.37
N GLY A 219 12.41 17.05 -2.62
CA GLY A 219 11.83 15.76 -2.90
C GLY A 219 11.82 15.34 -4.36
N MET A 220 11.37 14.11 -4.57
CA MET A 220 11.22 13.47 -5.87
C MET A 220 9.76 13.12 -6.11
N LYS A 221 9.28 13.30 -7.35
CA LYS A 221 7.96 12.85 -7.79
C LYS A 221 8.09 11.73 -8.81
N ILE A 222 7.44 10.62 -8.54
CA ILE A 222 7.37 9.44 -9.40
C ILE A 222 5.92 9.30 -9.87
N VAL A 223 5.71 9.26 -11.18
CA VAL A 223 4.37 9.14 -11.79
C VAL A 223 4.23 7.76 -12.42
N GLY A 224 3.10 7.12 -12.17
CA GLY A 224 2.77 5.77 -12.64
C GLY A 224 3.46 4.67 -11.84
N ALA A 225 3.07 3.43 -12.14
CA ALA A 225 3.74 2.26 -11.58
C ALA A 225 5.17 2.17 -12.15
N ARG A 226 6.15 2.00 -11.26
CA ARG A 226 7.58 1.88 -11.61
C ARG A 226 8.20 0.68 -10.89
N SER A 227 9.44 0.37 -11.22
CA SER A 227 10.17 -0.73 -10.60
C SER A 227 10.59 -0.38 -9.16
N LEU A 228 10.87 -1.40 -8.34
CA LEU A 228 11.35 -1.24 -6.97
C LEU A 228 12.60 -0.34 -6.93
N GLU A 229 13.54 -0.55 -7.85
CA GLU A 229 14.79 0.20 -7.94
C GLU A 229 14.53 1.69 -8.14
N THR A 230 13.48 2.07 -8.87
CA THR A 230 13.11 3.47 -9.07
C THR A 230 12.72 4.13 -7.75
N TYR A 231 11.94 3.44 -6.92
CA TYR A 231 11.52 3.95 -5.61
C TYR A 231 12.70 4.02 -4.64
N VAL A 232 13.56 2.99 -4.62
CA VAL A 232 14.77 2.95 -3.80
C VAL A 232 15.74 4.06 -4.18
N GLN A 233 16.00 4.26 -5.47
CA GLN A 233 16.87 5.34 -5.96
C GLN A 233 16.35 6.73 -5.57
N ALA A 234 15.04 6.96 -5.70
CA ALA A 234 14.44 8.23 -5.31
C ALA A 234 14.54 8.46 -3.80
N LEU A 235 14.28 7.45 -2.97
CA LEU A 235 14.45 7.53 -1.52
C LEU A 235 15.91 7.80 -1.15
N GLN A 236 16.86 7.13 -1.82
CA GLN A 236 18.30 7.31 -1.58
C GLN A 236 18.75 8.74 -1.90
N GLN A 237 18.26 9.30 -3.01
CA GLN A 237 18.57 10.67 -3.41
C GLN A 237 18.03 11.70 -2.43
N VAL A 238 16.82 11.51 -1.90
CA VAL A 238 16.20 12.43 -0.93
C VAL A 238 16.84 12.32 0.46
N LEU A 239 17.20 11.10 0.88
CA LEU A 239 17.84 10.87 2.18
C LEU A 239 19.32 11.31 2.19
N GLY A 240 20.03 11.12 1.07
CA GLY A 240 21.44 11.49 0.90
C GLY A 240 22.43 10.52 1.57
N GLY A 241 22.11 9.22 1.59
CA GLY A 241 22.96 8.17 2.18
C GLY A 241 22.54 6.77 1.69
N ASP A 242 23.32 5.75 2.03
CA ASP A 242 23.04 4.38 1.63
C ASP A 242 21.80 3.81 2.35
N LEU A 243 20.93 3.15 1.58
CA LEU A 243 19.75 2.48 2.11
C LEU A 243 20.06 1.02 2.40
N LYS A 244 19.63 0.53 3.56
CA LYS A 244 19.68 -0.89 3.91
C LYS A 244 18.25 -1.43 3.99
N PRO A 245 17.88 -2.42 3.16
CA PRO A 245 16.58 -3.05 3.26
C PRO A 245 16.48 -3.83 4.58
N LYS A 246 15.31 -3.79 5.21
CA LYS A 246 14.94 -4.73 6.27
C LYS A 246 14.71 -6.11 5.69
N GLN A 247 14.86 -7.12 6.56
CA GLN A 247 14.43 -8.47 6.24
C GLN A 247 12.90 -8.47 6.12
N ILE A 248 12.41 -8.97 4.98
CA ILE A 248 11.00 -9.17 4.70
C ILE A 248 10.43 -10.26 5.62
N THR A 249 9.21 -10.05 6.12
CA THR A 249 8.50 -11.05 6.93
C THR A 249 8.23 -12.34 6.14
N SER A 250 8.22 -13.46 6.87
CA SER A 250 7.98 -14.78 6.26
C SER A 250 6.60 -14.86 5.60
N LEU A 251 6.45 -15.79 4.64
CA LEU A 251 5.17 -16.02 3.97
C LEU A 251 4.06 -16.38 4.98
N GLU A 252 4.38 -17.17 6.00
CA GLU A 252 3.47 -17.51 7.10
C GLU A 252 2.95 -16.26 7.82
N GLN A 253 3.85 -15.35 8.19
CA GLN A 253 3.45 -14.09 8.83
C GLN A 253 2.59 -13.23 7.90
N LYS A 254 2.90 -13.18 6.61
CA LYS A 254 2.12 -12.40 5.64
C LYS A 254 0.70 -12.91 5.46
N ILE A 255 0.49 -14.22 5.32
CA ILE A 255 -0.88 -14.75 5.18
C ILE A 255 -1.71 -14.57 6.46
N ASN A 256 -1.05 -14.50 7.63
CA ASN A 256 -1.71 -14.22 8.91
C ASN A 256 -2.20 -12.77 9.04
N GLU A 257 -1.78 -11.85 8.17
CA GLU A 257 -2.34 -10.49 8.09
C GLU A 257 -3.80 -10.50 7.57
N GLY A 258 -4.27 -11.63 7.02
CA GLY A 258 -5.68 -11.85 6.69
C GLY A 258 -6.14 -11.26 5.35
N HIS A 259 -5.21 -10.85 4.50
CA HIS A 259 -5.44 -10.46 3.11
C HIS A 259 -5.12 -11.61 2.15
N LEU A 260 -5.71 -11.59 0.96
CA LEU A 260 -5.34 -12.54 -0.08
C LEU A 260 -3.96 -12.18 -0.61
N LEU A 261 -3.05 -13.14 -0.74
CA LEU A 261 -1.74 -12.90 -1.35
C LEU A 261 -1.70 -13.52 -2.74
N PHE A 262 -1.66 -12.69 -3.77
CA PHE A 262 -1.66 -13.13 -5.16
C PHE A 262 -0.27 -13.61 -5.61
N SER A 263 -0.22 -14.49 -6.61
CA SER A 263 1.03 -15.02 -7.21
C SER A 263 2.02 -13.90 -7.50
N ARG A 264 1.55 -12.84 -8.17
CA ARG A 264 2.39 -11.71 -8.55
C ARG A 264 2.98 -10.98 -7.34
N GLU A 265 2.25 -10.90 -6.25
CA GLU A 265 2.74 -10.29 -5.00
C GLU A 265 3.84 -11.13 -4.38
N MET A 266 3.67 -12.45 -4.31
CA MET A 266 4.70 -13.37 -3.80
C MET A 266 5.98 -13.32 -4.65
N GLU A 267 5.84 -13.32 -5.98
CA GLU A 267 6.98 -13.18 -6.91
C GLU A 267 7.81 -11.94 -6.62
N VAL A 268 7.13 -10.80 -6.48
CA VAL A 268 7.81 -9.53 -6.23
C VAL A 268 8.36 -9.49 -4.81
N MET A 269 7.58 -9.87 -3.80
CA MET A 269 7.94 -9.82 -2.38
C MET A 269 9.15 -10.71 -2.07
N TYR A 270 9.13 -11.96 -2.52
CA TYR A 270 10.15 -12.97 -2.19
C TYR A 270 11.19 -13.18 -3.28
N ASN A 271 11.13 -12.41 -4.37
CA ASN A 271 12.04 -12.51 -5.50
C ASN A 271 12.10 -13.94 -6.07
N ILE A 272 10.93 -14.51 -6.33
CA ILE A 272 10.75 -15.86 -6.86
C ILE A 272 10.15 -15.79 -8.28
N GLU A 273 10.51 -16.77 -9.11
CA GLU A 273 9.98 -16.88 -10.47
C GLU A 273 8.53 -17.38 -10.46
N LYS A 274 7.73 -17.00 -11.47
CA LYS A 274 6.32 -17.41 -11.58
C LYS A 274 6.13 -18.92 -11.46
N THR A 275 7.04 -19.72 -12.03
CA THR A 275 6.94 -21.19 -12.03
C THR A 275 7.14 -21.82 -10.65
N ASP A 276 7.75 -21.08 -9.73
CA ASP A 276 8.22 -21.59 -8.45
C ASP A 276 7.32 -21.15 -7.29
N VAL A 277 6.29 -20.35 -7.55
CA VAL A 277 5.39 -19.83 -6.52
C VAL A 277 4.69 -20.97 -5.79
N GLU A 278 4.16 -21.95 -6.50
CA GLU A 278 3.42 -23.06 -5.87
C GLU A 278 4.34 -23.96 -5.01
N SER A 279 5.58 -24.21 -5.47
CA SER A 279 6.56 -24.99 -4.71
C SER A 279 7.07 -24.21 -3.49
N TYR A 280 7.27 -22.89 -3.62
CA TYR A 280 7.64 -22.00 -2.52
C TYR A 280 6.57 -21.96 -1.44
N VAL A 281 5.29 -21.80 -1.80
CA VAL A 281 4.16 -21.84 -0.85
C VAL A 281 4.16 -23.15 -0.05
N LYS A 282 4.37 -24.29 -0.72
CA LYS A 282 4.43 -25.61 -0.06
C LYS A 282 5.65 -25.79 0.83
N SER A 283 6.76 -25.09 0.57
CA SER A 283 7.97 -25.19 1.40
C SER A 283 7.91 -24.28 2.63
N GLU A 284 7.25 -23.14 2.52
CA GLU A 284 7.20 -22.13 3.59
C GLU A 284 6.00 -22.29 4.53
N LEU A 285 4.92 -22.94 4.09
CA LEU A 285 3.69 -23.06 4.87
C LEU A 285 3.41 -24.51 5.28
N ALA A 286 2.96 -24.68 6.53
CA ALA A 286 2.50 -25.97 7.02
C ALA A 286 1.20 -26.40 6.32
N GLU A 287 1.04 -27.70 6.08
CA GLU A 287 -0.22 -28.22 5.54
C GLU A 287 -1.39 -27.85 6.47
N HIS A 288 -2.55 -27.51 5.89
CA HIS A 288 -3.79 -27.14 6.57
C HIS A 288 -3.82 -25.76 7.25
N THR A 289 -2.78 -24.93 7.14
CA THR A 289 -2.82 -23.52 7.62
C THR A 289 -3.25 -22.52 6.55
N TYR A 290 -3.39 -22.97 5.30
CA TYR A 290 -3.67 -22.10 4.16
C TYR A 290 -4.56 -22.78 3.11
N ARG A 291 -5.29 -21.97 2.36
CA ARG A 291 -6.04 -22.36 1.17
C ARG A 291 -5.39 -21.73 -0.06
N VAL A 292 -5.30 -22.51 -1.14
CA VAL A 292 -4.93 -22.01 -2.46
C VAL A 292 -6.20 -21.89 -3.29
N GLY A 293 -6.36 -20.74 -3.94
CA GLY A 293 -7.41 -20.51 -4.92
C GLY A 293 -6.85 -19.89 -6.20
N TYR A 294 -7.73 -19.71 -7.19
CA TYR A 294 -7.40 -19.05 -8.45
C TYR A 294 -8.48 -18.03 -8.79
N ILE A 295 -8.05 -16.84 -9.19
CA ILE A 295 -8.90 -15.77 -9.73
C ILE A 295 -8.29 -15.34 -11.06
N LEU A 296 -9.07 -15.41 -12.15
CA LEU A 296 -8.65 -14.96 -13.48
C LEU A 296 -7.29 -15.55 -13.93
N ASN A 297 -7.05 -16.83 -13.63
CA ASN A 297 -5.81 -17.59 -13.86
C ASN A 297 -4.60 -17.20 -13.01
N GLU A 298 -4.76 -16.31 -12.05
CA GLU A 298 -3.72 -16.00 -11.06
C GLU A 298 -4.02 -16.73 -9.75
N MET A 299 -3.01 -17.42 -9.25
CA MET A 299 -3.08 -18.12 -7.97
C MET A 299 -3.14 -17.09 -6.84
N TYR A 300 -3.86 -17.41 -5.77
CA TYR A 300 -3.77 -16.68 -4.50
C TYR A 300 -3.71 -17.65 -3.34
N VAL A 301 -3.17 -17.18 -2.23
CA VAL A 301 -3.10 -17.89 -0.95
C VAL A 301 -3.81 -17.06 0.11
N GLU A 302 -4.53 -17.74 0.99
CA GLU A 302 -5.12 -17.13 2.18
C GLU A 302 -4.98 -18.07 3.38
N HIS A 303 -4.96 -17.50 4.58
CA HIS A 303 -4.94 -18.27 5.83
C HIS A 303 -6.30 -18.94 6.11
N ILE A 304 -6.29 -20.12 6.74
CA ILE A 304 -7.50 -20.87 7.16
C ILE A 304 -7.81 -20.67 8.64
#